data_AF-A0A6G1XBS7-F1
#
_entry.id   AF-A0A6G1XBS7-F1
#
_cell.length_a   1.000
_cell.length_b   1.000
_cell.length_c   1.000
_cell.angle_alpha   90.00
_cell.angle_beta   90.00
_cell.angle_gamma   90.00
#
_symmetry.space_group_name_H-M   'P 1'
#
loop_
_entity.id
_entity.type
_entity.pdbx_description
1 polymer ?
#
loop_
_entity_poly.entity_id
_entity_poly.type
_entity_poly.pdbx_seq_one_letter_code
_entity_poly.pdbx_strand_id
1 'polypeptide(L)'
;MKPRFYSNIYWHFTGGPVSKDGSVVWHNYRCLREVKENTFLRQPKEAMENLKNIIQTKVLQATSTEKVLESVITDKFCCVCDIPLKDLTFHRQYYGDYGIGFNSKKIHENFHPVLYFEPHPTKMMKTMPNQVRNVNKDISNENIQSFLHKLGITKENPLVNFLKITHFDTDYDDTFYGEREWRCLENFRFVEQDVEAIIVPKSEVNDIQGFLKEHGYRNISVLSWDLIENI
;
A
#
# COMPACT_ATOMS: atom_id res chain seq x y z
N MET A 1 -24.45 15.71 2.22
CA MET A 1 -23.56 15.20 1.15
C MET A 1 -22.25 14.80 1.81
N LYS A 2 -21.87 13.52 1.81
CA LYS A 2 -20.57 13.10 2.35
C LYS A 2 -19.48 13.44 1.32
N PRO A 3 -18.28 13.88 1.75
CA PRO A 3 -17.15 14.08 0.85
C PRO A 3 -16.88 12.78 0.05
N ARG A 4 -16.57 12.90 -1.25
CA ARG A 4 -16.36 11.77 -2.18
C ARG A 4 -15.04 11.00 -1.97
N PHE A 5 -14.36 11.25 -0.85
CA PHE A 5 -13.01 10.75 -0.57
C PHE A 5 -13.07 9.57 0.41
N TYR A 6 -14.05 8.68 0.33
CA TYR A 6 -14.17 7.58 1.29
C TYR A 6 -14.74 6.35 0.60
N SER A 7 -13.94 5.28 0.54
CA SER A 7 -14.45 3.97 0.15
C SER A 7 -14.96 3.22 1.38
N ASN A 8 -16.04 2.47 1.21
CA ASN A 8 -16.46 1.50 2.24
C ASN A 8 -15.62 0.21 2.17
N ILE A 9 -14.83 0.03 1.10
CA ILE A 9 -14.04 -1.16 0.82
C ILE A 9 -12.55 -0.77 0.73
N TYR A 10 -11.72 -1.52 1.46
CA TYR A 10 -10.28 -1.35 1.51
C TYR A 10 -9.61 -2.56 0.87
N TRP A 11 -8.72 -2.32 -0.09
CA TRP A 11 -8.23 -3.35 -0.98
C TRP A 11 -6.83 -3.81 -0.60
N HIS A 12 -6.62 -5.12 -0.56
CA HIS A 12 -5.30 -5.74 -0.58
C HIS A 12 -5.12 -6.49 -1.90
N PHE A 13 -4.07 -6.16 -2.63
CA PHE A 13 -3.72 -6.84 -3.88
C PHE A 13 -2.70 -7.95 -3.63
N THR A 14 -2.88 -9.09 -4.28
CA THR A 14 -2.03 -10.28 -4.09
C THR A 14 -1.03 -10.52 -5.23
N GLY A 15 -1.12 -9.71 -6.29
CA GLY A 15 -0.22 -9.73 -7.45
C GLY A 15 0.94 -8.73 -7.37
N GLY A 16 1.16 -8.12 -6.19
CA GLY A 16 2.08 -7.02 -5.96
C GLY A 16 3.50 -7.21 -6.52
N PRO A 17 4.25 -6.11 -6.66
CA PRO A 17 5.52 -6.09 -7.38
C PRO A 17 6.56 -7.03 -6.77
N VAL A 18 7.37 -7.63 -7.63
CA VAL A 18 8.53 -8.48 -7.31
C VAL A 18 9.76 -7.88 -7.97
N SER A 19 10.82 -7.65 -7.19
CA SER A 19 12.00 -6.98 -7.73
C SER A 19 12.74 -7.82 -8.77
N LYS A 20 13.23 -7.18 -9.83
CA LYS A 20 14.00 -7.81 -10.91
C LYS A 20 15.35 -8.37 -10.45
N ASP A 21 15.93 -7.72 -9.46
CA ASP A 21 17.25 -8.03 -8.88
C ASP A 21 17.15 -8.84 -7.57
N GLY A 22 15.95 -9.23 -7.15
CA GLY A 22 15.71 -9.93 -5.88
C GLY A 22 15.76 -9.05 -4.62
N SER A 23 15.93 -7.74 -4.77
CA SER A 23 15.89 -6.80 -3.63
C SER A 23 14.47 -6.64 -3.06
N VAL A 24 14.38 -6.09 -1.84
CA VAL A 24 13.10 -5.77 -1.21
C VAL A 24 12.54 -4.50 -1.86
N VAL A 25 11.44 -4.63 -2.61
CA VAL A 25 10.85 -3.57 -3.43
C VAL A 25 10.69 -2.25 -2.67
N TRP A 26 10.00 -2.28 -1.53
CA TRP A 26 9.67 -1.07 -0.76
C TRP A 26 10.86 -0.44 -0.05
N HIS A 27 12.07 -0.99 -0.20
CA HIS A 27 13.27 -0.35 0.34
C HIS A 27 13.87 0.65 -0.63
N ASN A 28 13.67 0.43 -1.93
CA ASN A 28 14.49 1.06 -2.98
C ASN A 28 13.75 2.12 -3.79
N TYR A 29 12.42 2.13 -3.77
CA TYR A 29 11.62 3.02 -4.63
C TYR A 29 10.82 4.04 -3.81
N ARG A 30 10.56 5.20 -4.40
CA ARG A 30 9.88 6.37 -3.79
C ARG A 30 8.69 6.86 -4.63
N CYS A 31 8.51 6.34 -5.84
CA CYS A 31 7.32 6.54 -6.66
C CYS A 31 6.90 5.28 -7.43
N LEU A 32 5.71 5.33 -8.03
CA LEU A 32 5.13 4.23 -8.80
C LEU A 32 5.89 3.95 -10.11
N ARG A 33 6.46 4.97 -10.75
CA ARG A 33 7.28 4.85 -11.97
C ARG A 33 8.50 3.96 -11.71
N GLU A 34 9.25 4.24 -10.65
CA GLU A 34 10.41 3.42 -10.27
C GLU A 34 10.03 1.97 -9.99
N VAL A 35 8.90 1.75 -9.30
CA VAL A 35 8.38 0.38 -9.08
C VAL A 35 8.11 -0.31 -10.42
N LYS A 36 7.41 0.35 -11.34
CA LYS A 36 7.05 -0.20 -12.65
C LYS A 36 8.27 -0.51 -13.51
N GLU A 37 9.28 0.35 -13.49
CA GLU A 37 10.51 0.18 -14.27
C GLU A 37 11.41 -0.93 -13.72
N ASN A 38 11.42 -1.15 -12.40
CA ASN A 38 12.40 -2.02 -11.74
C ASN A 38 11.81 -3.31 -11.14
N THR A 39 10.51 -3.55 -11.33
CA THR A 39 9.83 -4.76 -10.84
C THR A 39 9.04 -5.46 -11.94
N PHE A 40 8.60 -6.69 -11.67
CA PHE A 40 7.55 -7.35 -12.41
C PHE A 40 6.37 -7.63 -11.49
N LEU A 41 5.17 -7.71 -12.04
CA LEU A 41 4.03 -8.22 -11.28
C LEU A 41 4.20 -9.71 -11.02
N ARG A 42 3.70 -10.15 -9.87
CA ARG A 42 3.66 -11.56 -9.50
C ARG A 42 2.85 -12.33 -10.55
N GLN A 43 3.28 -13.56 -10.87
CA GLN A 43 2.61 -14.34 -11.91
C GLN A 43 1.15 -14.63 -11.52
N PRO A 44 0.20 -14.68 -12.48
CA PRO A 44 -1.21 -14.85 -12.18
C PRO A 44 -1.53 -16.06 -11.27
N LYS A 45 -0.84 -17.18 -11.50
CA LYS A 45 -0.96 -18.38 -10.66
C LYS A 45 -0.55 -18.13 -9.21
N GLU A 46 0.59 -17.48 -8.98
CA GLU A 46 1.07 -17.15 -7.64
C GLU A 46 0.15 -16.14 -6.95
N ALA A 47 -0.35 -15.15 -7.68
CA ALA A 47 -1.27 -14.15 -7.16
C ALA A 47 -2.60 -14.78 -6.73
N MET A 48 -3.13 -15.73 -7.52
CA MET A 48 -4.30 -16.53 -7.17
C MET A 48 -4.05 -17.43 -5.96
N GLU A 49 -2.89 -18.11 -5.90
CA GLU A 49 -2.51 -18.93 -4.75
C GLU A 49 -2.43 -18.11 -3.46
N ASN A 50 -1.82 -16.93 -3.51
CA ASN A 50 -1.80 -15.99 -2.38
C ASN A 50 -3.22 -15.58 -1.95
N LEU A 51 -4.11 -15.27 -2.90
CA LEU A 51 -5.50 -14.93 -2.62
C LEU A 51 -6.24 -16.10 -1.94
N LYS A 52 -6.11 -17.31 -2.48
CA LYS A 52 -6.69 -18.54 -1.91
C LYS A 52 -6.14 -18.82 -0.51
N ASN A 53 -4.84 -18.62 -0.29
CA ASN A 53 -4.21 -18.76 1.02
C ASN A 53 -4.80 -17.78 2.05
N ILE A 54 -4.99 -16.51 1.68
CA ILE A 54 -5.62 -15.51 2.57
C ILE A 54 -7.05 -15.93 2.91
N ILE A 55 -7.84 -16.35 1.91
CA ILE A 55 -9.23 -16.80 2.07
C ILE A 55 -9.32 -18.02 3.00
N GLN A 56 -8.48 -19.03 2.76
CA GLN A 56 -8.47 -20.29 3.50
C GLN A 56 -8.03 -20.11 4.94
N THR A 57 -6.94 -19.36 5.16
CA THR A 57 -6.40 -19.14 6.50
C THR A 57 -7.16 -18.09 7.29
N LYS A 58 -7.89 -17.21 6.59
CA LYS A 58 -8.54 -16.00 7.14
C LYS A 58 -7.55 -15.07 7.83
N VAL A 59 -6.34 -15.02 7.30
CA VAL A 59 -5.24 -14.21 7.81
C VAL A 59 -4.59 -13.46 6.66
N LEU A 60 -4.51 -12.14 6.82
CA LEU A 60 -3.59 -11.32 6.05
C LEU A 60 -2.28 -11.19 6.84
N GLN A 61 -1.20 -11.76 6.30
CA GLN A 61 0.05 -11.90 7.03
C GLN A 61 0.88 -10.61 7.01
N ALA A 62 1.36 -10.19 8.18
CA ALA A 62 2.30 -9.09 8.31
C ALA A 62 3.71 -9.53 7.90
N THR A 63 4.03 -9.33 6.63
CA THR A 63 5.28 -9.80 6.02
C THR A 63 6.09 -8.70 5.33
N SER A 64 5.44 -7.58 5.01
CA SER A 64 6.07 -6.46 4.32
C SER A 64 6.87 -5.59 5.28
N THR A 65 7.96 -5.01 4.78
CA THR A 65 8.73 -3.98 5.47
C THR A 65 9.07 -2.89 4.48
N GLU A 66 9.28 -1.68 4.96
CA GLU A 66 9.60 -0.52 4.14
C GLU A 66 10.82 0.21 4.71
N LYS A 67 11.73 0.67 3.84
CA LYS A 67 12.87 1.49 4.26
C LYS A 67 12.45 2.95 4.23
N VAL A 68 12.18 3.50 5.41
CA VAL A 68 11.85 4.92 5.58
C VAL A 68 13.13 5.76 5.42
N LEU A 69 14.21 5.38 6.10
CA LEU A 69 15.53 6.00 6.00
C LEU A 69 16.63 4.94 5.96
N GLU A 70 17.86 5.35 5.66
CA GLU A 70 18.98 4.42 5.49
C GLU A 70 19.18 3.51 6.73
N SER A 71 18.93 4.03 7.93
CA SER A 71 19.00 3.29 9.19
C SER A 71 17.63 2.96 9.81
N VAL A 72 16.51 3.31 9.15
CA VAL A 72 15.14 3.15 9.68
C VAL A 72 14.30 2.33 8.73
N ILE A 73 14.04 1.09 9.14
CA ILE A 73 13.14 0.15 8.46
C ILE A 73 11.94 -0.07 9.38
N THR A 74 10.74 -0.13 8.81
CA THR A 74 9.54 -0.43 9.58
C THR A 74 9.58 -1.84 10.16
N ASP A 75 8.80 -2.08 11.22
CA ASP A 75 8.41 -3.43 11.59
C ASP A 75 7.65 -4.11 10.45
N LYS A 76 7.46 -5.43 10.57
CA LYS A 76 6.65 -6.17 9.61
C LYS A 76 5.20 -5.72 9.69
N PHE A 77 4.58 -5.51 8.53
CA PHE A 77 3.18 -5.12 8.45
C PHE A 77 2.46 -5.83 7.32
N CYS A 78 1.13 -5.86 7.41
CA CYS A 78 0.26 -6.02 6.27
C CYS A 78 -0.46 -4.71 5.99
N CYS A 79 -0.90 -4.52 4.75
CA CYS A 79 -1.54 -3.27 4.34
C CYS A 79 -2.76 -3.49 3.46
N VAL A 80 -3.65 -2.51 3.50
CA VAL A 80 -4.78 -2.34 2.60
C VAL A 80 -4.81 -0.88 2.13
N CYS A 81 -5.43 -0.60 0.99
CA CYS A 81 -5.55 0.75 0.46
C CYS A 81 -7.03 1.16 0.29
N ASP A 82 -7.35 2.39 0.73
CA ASP A 82 -8.65 3.03 0.46
C ASP A 82 -8.65 3.63 -0.95
N ILE A 83 -8.94 2.74 -1.92
CA ILE A 83 -8.99 3.06 -3.35
C ILE A 83 -10.45 2.98 -3.82
N PRO A 84 -11.00 4.08 -4.39
CA PRO A 84 -12.33 4.04 -5.01
C PRO A 84 -12.38 3.00 -6.15
N LEU A 85 -13.53 2.32 -6.29
CA LEU A 85 -13.70 1.23 -7.28
C LEU A 85 -13.27 1.62 -8.70
N LYS A 86 -13.66 2.82 -9.15
CA LYS A 86 -13.34 3.36 -10.49
C LYS A 86 -11.85 3.62 -10.72
N ASP A 87 -11.06 3.76 -9.65
CA ASP A 87 -9.64 4.11 -9.74
C ASP A 87 -8.76 2.84 -9.68
N LEU A 88 -9.33 1.67 -9.34
CA LEU A 88 -8.60 0.39 -9.26
C LEU A 88 -7.88 0.00 -10.57
N THR A 89 -8.39 0.42 -11.72
CA THR A 89 -7.79 0.18 -13.04
C THR A 89 -6.43 0.87 -13.21
N PHE A 90 -6.16 1.96 -12.49
CA PHE A 90 -4.84 2.57 -12.43
C PHE A 90 -3.91 1.77 -11.52
N HIS A 91 -4.40 1.31 -10.37
CA HIS A 91 -3.60 0.57 -9.40
C HIS A 91 -3.23 -0.85 -9.84
N ARG A 92 -4.07 -1.55 -10.63
CA ARG A 92 -3.75 -2.90 -11.12
C ARG A 92 -2.46 -2.97 -11.94
N GLN A 93 -2.04 -1.86 -12.55
CA GLN A 93 -0.78 -1.77 -13.30
C GLN A 93 0.45 -1.97 -12.40
N TYR A 94 0.32 -1.67 -11.11
CA TYR A 94 1.39 -1.72 -10.11
C TYR A 94 1.25 -2.90 -9.16
N TYR A 95 0.02 -3.36 -8.92
CA TYR A 95 -0.28 -4.38 -7.91
C TYR A 95 -0.91 -5.66 -8.45
N GLY A 96 -1.18 -5.71 -9.76
CA GLY A 96 -1.71 -6.88 -10.45
C GLY A 96 -3.22 -7.04 -10.35
N ASP A 97 -3.68 -8.17 -10.87
CA ASP A 97 -5.09 -8.39 -11.23
C ASP A 97 -5.91 -9.12 -10.17
N TYR A 98 -5.34 -9.36 -8.99
CA TYR A 98 -5.96 -10.15 -7.94
C TYR A 98 -6.03 -9.33 -6.67
N GLY A 99 -7.23 -9.18 -6.12
CA GLY A 99 -7.45 -8.35 -4.94
C GLY A 99 -8.59 -8.85 -4.05
N ILE A 100 -8.46 -8.58 -2.76
CA ILE A 100 -9.47 -8.82 -1.73
C ILE A 100 -9.85 -7.50 -1.07
N GLY A 101 -11.14 -7.23 -1.00
CA GLY A 101 -11.72 -6.02 -0.43
C GLY A 101 -12.33 -6.30 0.93
N PHE A 102 -11.95 -5.52 1.94
CA PHE A 102 -12.43 -5.63 3.31
C PHE A 102 -13.33 -4.48 3.71
N ASN A 103 -14.25 -4.77 4.61
CA ASN A 103 -15.13 -3.79 5.27
C ASN A 103 -14.30 -2.72 6.00
N SER A 104 -14.56 -1.45 5.68
CA SER A 104 -13.94 -0.29 6.34
C SER A 104 -13.99 -0.30 7.87
N LYS A 105 -15.12 -0.69 8.48
CA LYS A 105 -15.25 -0.77 9.95
C LYS A 105 -14.20 -1.71 10.55
N LYS A 106 -14.04 -2.88 9.94
CA LYS A 106 -13.07 -3.88 10.43
C LYS A 106 -11.64 -3.39 10.28
N ILE A 107 -11.35 -2.70 9.17
CA ILE A 107 -10.04 -2.10 8.94
C ILE A 107 -9.73 -1.01 9.97
N HIS A 108 -10.67 -0.11 10.26
CA HIS A 108 -10.45 0.98 11.22
C HIS A 108 -10.22 0.53 12.66
N GLU A 109 -10.65 -0.68 13.02
CA GLU A 109 -10.38 -1.27 14.33
C GLU A 109 -8.92 -1.75 14.49
N ASN A 110 -8.20 -2.02 13.38
CA ASN A 110 -6.92 -2.76 13.41
C ASN A 110 -5.79 -2.10 12.63
N PHE A 111 -6.10 -1.22 11.68
CA PHE A 111 -5.14 -0.57 10.80
C PHE A 111 -5.10 0.93 11.07
N HIS A 112 -3.94 1.53 10.87
CA HIS A 112 -3.75 2.97 10.95
C HIS A 112 -3.37 3.54 9.59
N PRO A 113 -3.83 4.75 9.24
CA PRO A 113 -3.49 5.40 7.99
C PRO A 113 -2.00 5.72 7.92
N VAL A 114 -1.42 5.55 6.74
CA VAL A 114 -0.04 5.94 6.46
C VAL A 114 0.04 7.45 6.20
N LEU A 115 0.99 8.11 6.85
CA LEU A 115 1.39 9.47 6.56
C LEU A 115 2.41 9.47 5.42
N TYR A 116 2.11 10.18 4.34
CA TYR A 116 3.03 10.39 3.23
C TYR A 116 3.91 11.60 3.52
N PHE A 117 5.20 11.46 3.29
CA PHE A 117 6.16 12.50 3.61
C PHE A 117 7.22 12.62 2.54
N GLU A 118 7.48 13.86 2.12
CA GLU A 118 8.57 14.18 1.22
C GLU A 118 9.71 14.80 2.03
N PRO A 119 10.90 14.17 2.04
CA PRO A 119 12.01 14.60 2.88
C PRO A 119 12.76 15.80 2.28
N HIS A 120 12.33 16.32 1.12
CA HIS A 120 12.95 17.48 0.52
C HIS A 120 12.55 18.80 1.21
N PRO A 121 13.48 19.46 1.93
CA PRO A 121 13.15 20.54 2.86
C PRO A 121 12.81 21.90 2.23
N THR A 122 12.82 22.06 0.91
CA THR A 122 12.83 23.38 0.25
C THR A 122 11.63 24.27 0.59
N LYS A 123 10.51 23.70 1.07
CA LYS A 123 9.37 24.46 1.60
C LYS A 123 9.30 24.51 3.15
N MET A 124 9.75 23.49 3.87
CA MET A 124 9.68 23.44 5.35
C MET A 124 10.84 24.20 6.04
N MET A 125 11.96 24.47 5.37
CA MET A 125 13.07 25.23 5.96
C MET A 125 12.76 26.72 6.17
N LYS A 126 11.68 27.26 5.58
CA LYS A 126 11.31 28.68 5.74
C LYS A 126 10.90 29.04 7.17
N THR A 127 10.46 28.08 7.97
CA THR A 127 9.99 28.26 9.35
C THR A 127 11.08 27.99 10.41
N MET A 128 12.32 27.67 10.00
CA MET A 128 13.40 27.52 10.97
C MET A 128 13.94 28.88 11.44
N PRO A 129 14.29 29.03 12.73
CA PRO A 129 14.96 30.22 13.24
C PRO A 129 16.22 30.54 12.42
N ASN A 130 16.54 31.83 12.29
CA ASN A 130 17.60 32.38 11.41
C ASN A 130 18.99 31.72 11.53
N GLN A 131 19.26 30.91 12.56
CA GLN A 131 20.51 30.17 12.75
C GLN A 131 20.72 29.02 11.73
N VAL A 132 19.68 28.59 11.00
CA VAL A 132 19.79 27.52 9.97
C VAL A 132 19.76 28.07 8.53
N ARG A 133 19.64 29.40 8.34
CA ARG A 133 19.51 30.02 7.01
C ARG A 133 20.78 30.00 6.15
N ASN A 134 21.93 29.58 6.69
CA ASN A 134 23.19 29.48 5.94
C ASN A 134 23.40 28.12 5.25
N VAL A 135 22.37 27.30 5.09
CA VAL A 135 22.49 26.05 4.33
C VAL A 135 22.35 26.38 2.83
N ASN A 136 23.49 26.33 2.14
CA ASN A 136 23.63 26.45 0.70
C ASN A 136 22.64 25.54 -0.07
N LYS A 137 22.37 25.92 -1.32
CA LYS A 137 21.43 25.27 -2.26
C LYS A 137 21.69 23.79 -2.56
N ASP A 138 22.76 23.20 -2.03
CA ASP A 138 23.05 21.77 -2.09
C ASP A 138 22.70 21.13 -0.75
N ILE A 139 21.48 20.61 -0.64
CA ILE A 139 21.06 19.85 0.53
C ILE A 139 21.70 18.47 0.42
N SER A 140 22.86 18.28 1.07
CA SER A 140 23.50 16.97 1.18
C SER A 140 22.58 15.97 1.91
N ASN A 141 22.72 14.67 1.59
CA ASN A 141 21.98 13.59 2.26
C ASN A 141 22.15 13.62 3.80
N GLU A 142 23.31 14.04 4.29
CA GLU A 142 23.58 14.19 5.73
C GLU A 142 22.67 15.25 6.39
N ASN A 143 22.41 16.36 5.70
CA ASN A 143 21.52 17.41 6.20
C ASN A 143 20.07 16.92 6.30
N ILE A 144 19.62 16.09 5.36
CA ILE A 144 18.29 15.47 5.39
C ILE A 144 18.20 14.50 6.57
N GLN A 145 19.15 13.59 6.74
CA GLN A 145 19.15 12.64 7.86
C GLN A 145 19.13 13.36 9.22
N SER A 146 19.96 14.40 9.38
CA SER A 146 19.97 15.22 10.60
C SER A 146 18.62 15.90 10.85
N PHE A 147 17.97 16.42 9.81
CA PHE A 147 16.65 17.04 9.92
C PHE A 147 15.58 16.03 10.35
N LEU A 148 15.54 14.86 9.72
CA LEU A 148 14.53 13.84 10.01
C LEU A 148 14.70 13.25 11.42
N HIS A 149 15.94 13.08 11.87
CA HIS A 149 16.22 12.70 13.25
C HIS A 149 15.70 13.75 14.24
N LYS A 150 15.84 15.05 13.94
CA LYS A 150 15.28 16.14 14.79
C LYS A 150 13.76 16.17 14.79
N LEU A 151 13.11 15.70 13.73
CA LEU A 151 11.66 15.47 13.69
C LEU A 151 11.22 14.21 14.45
N GLY A 152 12.16 13.46 15.03
CA GLY A 152 11.87 12.21 15.73
C GLY A 152 11.60 11.03 14.81
N ILE A 153 12.00 11.10 13.54
CA ILE A 153 11.96 9.96 12.61
C ILE A 153 13.19 9.10 12.90
N THR A 154 13.09 8.30 13.95
CA THR A 154 14.14 7.37 14.41
C THR A 154 13.53 5.98 14.61
N LYS A 155 14.38 4.95 14.71
CA LYS A 155 13.94 3.56 14.85
C LYS A 155 13.13 3.31 16.12
N GLU A 156 13.37 4.10 17.16
CA GLU A 156 12.70 4.00 18.46
C GLU A 156 11.29 4.61 18.45
N ASN A 157 10.96 5.41 17.44
CA ASN A 157 9.64 6.03 17.34
C ASN A 157 8.66 5.09 16.61
N PRO A 158 7.64 4.53 17.27
CA PRO A 158 6.72 3.59 16.64
C PRO A 158 5.89 4.20 15.50
N LEU A 159 5.78 5.53 15.42
CA LEU A 159 5.07 6.21 14.33
C LEU A 159 5.76 6.05 12.97
N VAL A 160 7.06 5.71 12.94
CA VAL A 160 7.76 5.46 11.66
C VAL A 160 7.18 4.27 10.89
N ASN A 161 6.52 3.35 11.59
CA ASN A 161 5.82 2.23 10.96
C ASN A 161 4.64 2.68 10.07
N PHE A 162 4.12 3.87 10.31
CA PHE A 162 3.02 4.48 9.57
C PHE A 162 3.48 5.68 8.73
N LEU A 163 4.77 5.74 8.38
CA LEU A 163 5.33 6.74 7.49
C LEU A 163 5.69 6.08 6.15
N LYS A 164 5.39 6.77 5.05
CA LYS A 164 5.84 6.40 3.70
C LYS A 164 6.53 7.58 3.04
N ILE A 165 7.77 7.36 2.62
CA ILE A 165 8.53 8.37 1.91
C ILE A 165 8.12 8.37 0.44
N THR A 166 7.76 9.53 -0.07
CA THR A 166 7.37 9.70 -1.48
C THR A 166 7.86 11.03 -2.04
N HIS A 167 7.82 11.15 -3.36
CA HIS A 167 7.92 12.42 -4.06
C HIS A 167 6.51 12.94 -4.31
N PHE A 168 6.20 14.17 -3.90
CA PHE A 168 4.90 14.76 -4.20
C PHE A 168 4.96 15.42 -5.58
N ASP A 169 4.34 14.75 -6.55
CA ASP A 169 4.22 15.25 -7.91
C ASP A 169 2.74 15.31 -8.35
N THR A 170 2.48 16.10 -9.38
CA THR A 170 1.22 16.14 -10.12
C THR A 170 1.07 14.97 -11.09
N ASP A 171 2.17 14.39 -11.56
CA ASP A 171 2.17 13.13 -12.28
C ASP A 171 1.89 12.00 -11.29
N TYR A 172 0.83 11.24 -11.56
CA TYR A 172 0.39 10.12 -10.73
C TYR A 172 1.48 9.05 -10.59
N ASP A 173 2.24 8.80 -11.65
CA ASP A 173 3.28 7.77 -11.62
C ASP A 173 4.49 8.21 -10.77
N ASP A 174 4.68 9.51 -10.55
CA ASP A 174 5.79 10.05 -9.77
C ASP A 174 5.49 10.21 -8.28
N THR A 175 4.36 9.67 -7.80
CA THR A 175 4.00 9.71 -6.38
C THR A 175 3.30 8.45 -5.88
N PHE A 176 3.43 8.14 -4.59
CA PHE A 176 2.60 7.15 -3.91
C PHE A 176 1.33 7.77 -3.31
N TYR A 177 1.17 9.10 -3.35
CA TYR A 177 0.04 9.78 -2.71
C TYR A 177 -1.31 9.55 -3.42
N GLY A 178 -1.29 8.92 -4.60
CA GLY A 178 -2.50 8.53 -5.34
C GLY A 178 -3.31 7.42 -4.66
N GLU A 179 -2.69 6.66 -3.76
CA GLU A 179 -3.35 5.69 -2.88
C GLU A 179 -3.35 6.18 -1.43
N ARG A 180 -4.25 5.61 -0.64
CA ARG A 180 -4.30 5.83 0.81
C ARG A 180 -4.06 4.50 1.50
N GLU A 181 -2.79 4.21 1.75
CA GLU A 181 -2.33 3.00 2.43
C GLU A 181 -2.70 3.05 3.92
N TRP A 182 -3.09 1.91 4.46
CA TRP A 182 -3.34 1.66 5.87
C TRP A 182 -2.57 0.41 6.29
N ARG A 183 -1.87 0.45 7.43
CA ARG A 183 -1.00 -0.65 7.90
C ARG A 183 -1.49 -1.24 9.21
N CYS A 184 -1.31 -2.56 9.34
CA CYS A 184 -1.43 -3.32 10.59
C CYS A 184 -0.11 -4.02 10.85
N LEU A 185 0.45 -3.85 12.06
CA LEU A 185 1.78 -4.38 12.43
C LEU A 185 1.75 -5.85 12.87
N GLU A 186 0.56 -6.45 12.87
CA GLU A 186 0.33 -7.84 13.23
C GLU A 186 -0.36 -8.59 12.10
N ASN A 187 -0.42 -9.92 12.22
CA ASN A 187 -1.25 -10.72 11.33
C ASN A 187 -2.72 -10.37 11.53
N PHE A 188 -3.33 -9.76 10.53
CA PHE A 188 -4.72 -9.37 10.57
C PHE A 188 -5.62 -10.59 10.36
N ARG A 189 -6.36 -10.97 11.41
CA ARG A 189 -7.33 -12.05 11.37
C ARG A 189 -8.73 -11.50 11.12
N PHE A 190 -9.46 -12.16 10.24
CA PHE A 190 -10.80 -11.73 9.84
C PHE A 190 -11.76 -12.92 9.77
N VAL A 191 -13.05 -12.63 9.65
CA VAL A 191 -14.10 -13.62 9.37
C VAL A 191 -14.72 -13.37 8.00
N GLU A 192 -15.51 -14.32 7.49
CA GLU A 192 -16.09 -14.25 6.16
C GLU A 192 -16.89 -12.96 5.92
N GLN A 193 -17.57 -12.46 6.96
CA GLN A 193 -18.38 -11.23 6.90
C GLN A 193 -17.54 -9.94 6.83
N ASP A 194 -16.23 -10.01 7.10
CA ASP A 194 -15.33 -8.87 6.98
C ASP A 194 -14.87 -8.65 5.53
N VAL A 195 -15.06 -9.65 4.66
CA VAL A 195 -14.76 -9.56 3.22
C VAL A 195 -15.99 -9.04 2.50
N GLU A 196 -15.81 -7.99 1.70
CA GLU A 196 -16.89 -7.34 0.93
C GLU A 196 -16.88 -7.79 -0.53
N ALA A 197 -15.68 -7.90 -1.11
CA ALA A 197 -15.53 -8.21 -2.51
C ALA A 197 -14.19 -8.89 -2.82
N ILE A 198 -14.17 -9.61 -3.94
CA ILE A 198 -12.98 -10.20 -4.54
C ILE A 198 -12.90 -9.72 -5.98
N ILE A 199 -11.70 -9.37 -6.45
CA ILE A 199 -11.42 -9.00 -7.83
C ILE A 199 -10.43 -9.98 -8.42
N VAL A 200 -10.75 -10.51 -9.60
CA VAL A 200 -9.92 -11.44 -10.37
C VAL A 200 -10.10 -11.22 -11.88
N PRO A 201 -9.22 -11.76 -12.75
CA PRO A 201 -9.50 -11.86 -14.17
C PRO A 201 -10.79 -12.63 -14.46
N LYS A 202 -11.49 -12.29 -15.55
CA LYS A 202 -12.77 -12.91 -15.90
C LYS A 202 -12.71 -14.43 -16.04
N SER A 203 -11.61 -14.97 -16.57
CA SER A 203 -11.39 -16.41 -16.70
C SER A 203 -11.37 -17.15 -15.36
N GLU A 204 -11.06 -16.45 -14.27
CA GLU A 204 -10.85 -17.02 -12.94
C GLU A 204 -12.07 -16.91 -12.02
N VAL A 205 -13.13 -16.20 -12.45
CA VAL A 205 -14.32 -15.91 -11.63
C VAL A 205 -14.98 -17.20 -11.11
N ASN A 206 -15.15 -18.20 -11.99
CA ASN A 206 -15.80 -19.46 -11.61
C ASN A 206 -14.97 -20.28 -10.61
N ASP A 207 -13.64 -20.32 -10.79
CA ASP A 207 -12.73 -21.01 -9.88
C ASP A 207 -12.79 -20.39 -8.49
N ILE A 208 -12.61 -19.07 -8.39
CA ILE A 208 -12.61 -18.41 -7.09
C ILE A 208 -13.98 -18.45 -6.40
N GLN A 209 -15.09 -18.41 -7.15
CA GLN A 209 -16.43 -18.60 -6.58
C GLN A 209 -16.62 -19.99 -5.98
N GLY A 210 -16.16 -21.04 -6.66
CA GLY A 210 -16.17 -22.40 -6.14
C GLY A 210 -15.37 -22.48 -4.84
N PHE A 211 -14.15 -21.96 -4.86
CA PHE A 211 -13.25 -21.95 -3.70
C PHE A 211 -13.83 -21.19 -2.50
N LEU A 212 -14.42 -20.01 -2.72
CA LEU A 212 -15.08 -19.22 -1.67
C LEU A 212 -16.22 -20.01 -1.00
N LYS A 213 -17.05 -20.68 -1.81
CA LYS A 213 -18.19 -21.47 -1.31
C LYS A 213 -17.72 -22.65 -0.46
N GLU A 214 -16.66 -23.34 -0.88
CA GLU A 214 -16.04 -24.44 -0.11
C GLU A 214 -15.50 -23.97 1.24
N HIS A 215 -15.04 -22.73 1.32
CA HIS A 215 -14.46 -22.13 2.53
C HIS A 215 -15.47 -21.32 3.36
N GLY A 216 -16.78 -21.48 3.10
CA GLY A 216 -17.84 -20.91 3.93
C GLY A 216 -18.21 -19.46 3.64
N TYR A 217 -17.59 -18.83 2.64
CA TYR A 217 -17.94 -17.47 2.23
C TYR A 217 -19.29 -17.49 1.49
N ARG A 218 -20.23 -16.66 1.95
CA ARG A 218 -21.58 -16.55 1.38
C ARG A 218 -21.83 -15.10 1.00
N ASN A 219 -22.46 -14.89 -0.16
CA ASN A 219 -22.88 -13.57 -0.63
C ASN A 219 -21.74 -12.55 -0.82
N ILE A 220 -20.52 -13.02 -1.12
CA ILE A 220 -19.39 -12.14 -1.47
C ILE A 220 -19.51 -11.74 -2.94
N SER A 221 -19.30 -10.45 -3.23
CA SER A 221 -19.25 -9.97 -4.61
C SER A 221 -17.92 -10.38 -5.26
N VAL A 222 -17.98 -11.23 -6.28
CA VAL A 222 -16.81 -11.53 -7.12
C VAL A 222 -16.92 -10.70 -8.40
N LEU A 223 -15.99 -9.77 -8.57
CA LEU A 223 -15.95 -8.82 -9.67
C LEU A 223 -14.84 -9.23 -10.65
N SER A 224 -15.13 -9.16 -11.95
CA SER A 224 -14.11 -9.28 -12.99
C SER A 224 -13.61 -7.91 -13.44
N TRP A 225 -12.38 -7.81 -13.91
CA TRP A 225 -11.86 -6.56 -14.48
C TRP A 225 -12.70 -6.01 -15.63
N ASP A 226 -13.24 -6.86 -16.52
CA ASP A 226 -14.18 -6.44 -17.58
C ASP A 226 -15.36 -5.64 -17.02
N LEU A 227 -15.83 -5.95 -15.81
CA LEU A 227 -16.95 -5.22 -15.22
C LEU A 227 -16.48 -3.84 -14.76
N ILE A 228 -15.33 -3.76 -14.10
CA ILE A 228 -14.77 -2.54 -13.51
C ILE A 228 -14.37 -1.53 -14.59
N GLU A 229 -13.80 -2.00 -15.69
CA GLU A 229 -13.36 -1.16 -16.81
C GLU A 229 -14.53 -0.48 -17.56
N ASN A 230 -15.75 -0.95 -17.35
CA ASN A 230 -16.96 -0.44 -17.98
C ASN A 230 -17.84 0.41 -17.03
N ILE A 231 -17.34 0.81 -15.86
CA ILE A 231 -18.04 1.65 -14.85
C ILE A 231 -17.76 3.14 -15.06
#